data_AF-A0A246GGY8-F1
#
_entry.id   AF-A0A246GGY8-F1
#
_cell.length_a   1.000
_cell.length_b   1.000
_cell.length_c   1.000
_cell.angle_alpha   90.00
_cell.angle_beta   90.00
_cell.angle_gamma   90.00
#
_symmetry.space_group_name_H-M   'P 1'
#
loop_
_entity.id
_entity.type
_entity.pdbx_description
1 polymer ?
#
loop_
_entity_poly.entity_id
_entity_poly.type
_entity_poly.pdbx_seq_one_letter_code
_entity_poly.pdbx_strand_id
1 'polypeptide(L)'
;MMDAQGSIHLEDPSGNTCTMDGYGNINVNAPKNFIVNAGEDMIINVGKNMTTSVGMNISESAGMNKNETIGAMKNTTVAMDMMTMVTGKLTEVIEGDKEIQIDKKYDVNSQNSITYSSEGEVNKHSKKGVKLNSAEKSKQH
;
A
#
# COMPACT_ATOMS: atom_id res chain seq x y z
N MET A 1 -25.43 31.26 -9.95
CA MET A 1 -25.75 32.01 -11.19
C MET A 1 -24.72 31.62 -12.24
N MET A 2 -25.09 31.54 -13.52
CA MET A 2 -24.10 31.41 -14.60
C MET A 2 -23.46 32.79 -14.85
N ASP A 3 -22.13 32.88 -14.90
CA ASP A 3 -21.46 34.13 -15.26
C ASP A 3 -21.35 34.28 -16.80
N ALA A 4 -20.89 35.44 -17.26
CA ALA A 4 -20.72 35.75 -18.68
C ALA A 4 -19.66 34.87 -19.38
N GLN A 5 -18.91 34.06 -18.64
CA GLN A 5 -17.92 33.10 -19.12
C GLN A 5 -18.44 31.65 -19.15
N GLY A 6 -19.68 31.41 -18.71
CA GLY A 6 -20.30 30.08 -18.72
C GLY A 6 -19.99 29.22 -17.50
N SER A 7 -19.40 29.80 -16.45
CA SER A 7 -19.12 29.09 -15.19
C SER A 7 -20.40 28.83 -14.41
N ILE A 8 -20.42 27.75 -13.62
CA ILE A 8 -21.52 27.42 -12.70
C ILE A 8 -20.95 27.36 -11.29
N HIS A 9 -21.52 28.16 -10.38
CA HIS A 9 -21.18 28.15 -8.96
C HIS A 9 -22.42 27.95 -8.10
N LEU A 10 -22.38 26.93 -7.25
CA LEU A 10 -23.38 26.62 -6.23
C LEU A 10 -22.74 26.74 -4.85
N GLU A 11 -23.36 27.51 -3.97
CA GLU A 11 -22.95 27.71 -2.58
C GLU A 11 -24.18 27.68 -1.67
N ASP A 12 -24.05 27.07 -0.49
CA ASP A 12 -25.06 27.13 0.57
C ASP A 12 -24.55 27.93 1.79
N PRO A 13 -25.44 28.36 2.71
CA PRO A 13 -25.03 29.14 3.89
C PRO A 13 -24.07 28.45 4.85
N SER A 14 -23.85 27.14 4.71
CA SER A 14 -22.89 26.38 5.51
C SER A 14 -21.49 26.33 4.88
N GLY A 15 -21.31 26.91 3.68
CA GLY A 15 -20.04 27.01 2.98
C GLY A 15 -19.70 25.80 2.11
N ASN A 16 -20.68 24.93 1.82
CA ASN A 16 -20.48 23.89 0.80
C ASN A 16 -20.45 24.55 -0.57
N THR A 17 -19.50 24.16 -1.44
CA THR A 17 -19.42 24.72 -2.79
C THR A 17 -19.25 23.65 -3.85
N CYS A 18 -19.87 23.85 -5.01
CA CYS A 18 -19.59 23.11 -6.24
C CYS A 18 -19.41 24.11 -7.38
N THR A 19 -18.21 24.13 -7.99
CA THR A 19 -17.83 25.08 -9.03
C THR A 19 -17.35 24.36 -10.28
N MET A 20 -17.94 24.70 -11.42
CA MET A 20 -17.44 24.38 -12.76
C MET A 20 -16.99 25.68 -13.42
N ASP A 21 -15.71 25.80 -13.78
CA ASP A 21 -15.06 27.09 -14.06
C ASP A 21 -15.09 27.55 -15.53
N GLY A 22 -15.72 26.78 -16.43
CA GLY A 22 -15.74 27.06 -17.87
C GLY A 22 -14.44 26.75 -18.62
N TYR A 23 -13.36 26.40 -17.92
CA TYR A 23 -12.07 25.98 -18.49
C TYR A 23 -11.82 24.47 -18.38
N GLY A 24 -12.81 23.73 -17.87
CA GLY A 24 -12.79 22.27 -17.77
C GLY A 24 -12.43 21.74 -16.38
N ASN A 25 -12.33 22.61 -15.36
CA ASN A 25 -12.10 22.17 -13.98
C ASN A 25 -13.40 22.11 -13.18
N ILE A 26 -13.41 21.21 -12.20
CA ILE A 26 -14.48 21.09 -11.22
C ILE A 26 -13.86 21.11 -9.82
N ASN A 27 -14.39 21.94 -8.93
CA ASN A 27 -14.00 21.99 -7.52
C ASN A 27 -15.22 21.77 -6.62
N VAL A 28 -15.11 20.81 -5.69
CA VAL A 28 -16.16 20.48 -4.72
C VAL A 28 -15.57 20.55 -3.32
N ASN A 29 -16.20 21.35 -2.45
CA ASN A 29 -15.75 21.58 -1.09
C ASN A 29 -16.91 21.35 -0.11
N ALA A 30 -16.62 20.63 0.98
CA ALA A 30 -17.52 20.44 2.10
C ALA A 30 -16.74 20.73 3.41
N PRO A 31 -17.12 21.75 4.21
CA PRO A 31 -16.42 22.07 5.46
C PRO A 31 -16.51 21.01 6.57
N LYS A 32 -17.35 19.99 6.38
CA LYS A 32 -17.52 18.86 7.31
C LYS A 32 -17.28 17.53 6.60
N ASN A 33 -18.35 16.79 6.32
CA ASN A 33 -18.26 15.44 5.77
C ASN A 33 -18.56 15.47 4.26
N PHE A 34 -17.78 14.72 3.49
CA PHE A 34 -18.05 14.42 2.10
C PHE A 34 -18.23 12.90 1.96
N ILE A 35 -19.45 12.45 1.64
CA ILE A 35 -19.81 11.03 1.60
C ILE A 35 -20.25 10.69 0.18
N VAL A 36 -19.64 9.65 -0.41
CA VAL A 36 -20.01 9.13 -1.72
C VAL A 36 -20.46 7.69 -1.55
N ASN A 37 -21.69 7.39 -1.97
CA ASN A 37 -22.24 6.04 -1.99
C ASN A 37 -22.60 5.66 -3.43
N ALA A 38 -22.22 4.46 -3.85
CA ALA A 38 -22.64 3.86 -5.12
C ALA A 38 -23.40 2.55 -4.83
N GLY A 39 -24.53 2.35 -5.51
CA GLY A 39 -25.35 1.12 -5.34
C GLY A 39 -24.82 -0.08 -6.12
N GLU A 40 -24.05 0.19 -7.16
CA GLU A 40 -23.39 -0.80 -8.02
C GLU A 40 -21.90 -0.45 -8.07
N ASP A 41 -21.42 0.12 -9.17
CA ASP A 41 -20.01 0.40 -9.38
C ASP A 41 -19.61 1.86 -9.12
N MET A 42 -18.39 2.05 -8.61
CA MET A 42 -17.69 3.34 -8.61
C MET A 42 -16.45 3.23 -9.47
N ILE A 43 -16.39 3.98 -10.57
CA ILE A 43 -15.27 3.99 -11.52
C ILE A 43 -14.56 5.34 -11.42
N ILE A 44 -13.25 5.33 -11.17
CA ILE A 44 -12.42 6.53 -11.09
C ILE A 44 -11.29 6.42 -12.11
N ASN A 45 -11.42 7.13 -13.23
CA ASN A 45 -10.41 7.20 -14.28
C ASN A 45 -9.72 8.56 -14.25
N VAL A 46 -8.39 8.59 -14.07
CA VAL A 46 -7.60 9.82 -14.00
C VAL A 46 -6.50 9.79 -15.05
N GLY A 47 -6.49 10.77 -15.97
CA GLY A 47 -5.58 10.77 -17.11
C GLY A 47 -4.14 11.21 -16.83
N LYS A 48 -3.87 11.80 -15.66
CA LYS A 48 -2.53 12.24 -15.24
C LYS A 48 -2.21 11.75 -13.84
N ASN A 49 -2.53 12.54 -12.82
CA ASN A 49 -2.13 12.30 -11.43
C ASN A 49 -3.35 12.27 -10.52
N MET A 50 -3.37 11.32 -9.59
CA MET A 50 -4.28 11.29 -8.45
C MET A 50 -3.47 11.53 -7.18
N THR A 51 -3.92 12.42 -6.30
CA THR A 51 -3.29 12.67 -5.01
C THR A 51 -4.34 12.60 -3.91
N THR A 52 -4.05 11.81 -2.89
CA THR A 52 -4.91 11.63 -1.72
C THR A 52 -4.10 12.01 -0.48
N SER A 53 -4.65 12.88 0.35
CA SER A 53 -4.03 13.30 1.61
C SER A 53 -5.07 13.31 2.71
N VAL A 54 -4.76 12.65 3.82
CA VAL A 54 -5.66 12.50 4.96
C VAL A 54 -4.91 12.86 6.24
N GLY A 55 -5.51 13.71 7.07
CA GLY A 55 -4.84 14.25 8.26
C GLY A 55 -4.79 13.30 9.46
N MET A 56 -5.66 12.29 9.52
CA MET A 56 -5.72 11.35 10.65
C MET A 56 -5.54 9.90 10.21
N ASN A 57 -6.56 9.29 9.60
CA ASN A 57 -6.57 7.85 9.32
C ASN A 57 -7.21 7.52 7.97
N ILE A 58 -6.66 6.52 7.29
CA ILE A 58 -7.28 5.87 6.14
C ILE A 58 -7.65 4.44 6.56
N SER A 59 -8.88 4.03 6.24
CA SER A 59 -9.33 2.64 6.41
C SER A 59 -9.88 2.16 5.08
N GLU A 60 -9.32 1.07 4.57
CA GLU A 60 -9.74 0.45 3.31
C GLU A 60 -10.08 -1.01 3.54
N SER A 61 -11.21 -1.45 2.99
CA SER A 61 -11.68 -2.83 3.08
C SER A 61 -12.33 -3.25 1.78
N ALA A 62 -12.04 -4.46 1.31
CA ALA A 62 -12.73 -5.10 0.19
C ALA A 62 -13.39 -6.39 0.71
N GLY A 63 -14.64 -6.64 0.29
CA GLY A 63 -15.38 -7.84 0.73
C GLY A 63 -14.87 -9.14 0.11
N MET A 64 -14.20 -9.09 -1.04
CA MET A 64 -13.61 -10.24 -1.71
C MET A 64 -12.13 -9.99 -2.02
N ASN A 65 -11.84 -9.29 -3.12
CA ASN A 65 -10.47 -9.10 -3.62
C ASN A 65 -10.12 -7.61 -3.67
N LYS A 66 -8.88 -7.28 -3.31
CA LYS A 66 -8.23 -5.99 -3.59
C LYS A 66 -7.02 -6.25 -4.47
N ASN A 67 -7.10 -5.81 -5.73
CA ASN A 67 -6.01 -5.94 -6.70
C ASN A 67 -5.34 -4.58 -6.90
N GLU A 68 -4.02 -4.57 -6.99
CA GLU A 68 -3.22 -3.37 -7.22
C GLU A 68 -2.18 -3.69 -8.29
N THR A 69 -2.03 -2.82 -9.28
CA THR A 69 -1.04 -2.98 -10.35
C THR A 69 -0.35 -1.65 -10.56
N ILE A 70 0.98 -1.67 -10.51
CA ILE A 70 1.83 -0.48 -10.61
C ILE A 70 2.73 -0.67 -11.82
N GLY A 71 2.70 0.29 -12.76
CA GLY A 71 3.47 0.18 -14.00
C GLY A 71 4.97 0.47 -13.87
N ALA A 72 5.40 1.13 -12.79
CA ALA A 72 6.80 1.51 -12.59
C ALA A 72 7.28 1.23 -11.15
N MET A 73 6.96 2.11 -10.20
CA MET A 73 7.49 2.03 -8.83
C MET A 73 6.38 2.20 -7.80
N LYS A 74 6.39 1.32 -6.80
CA LYS A 74 5.61 1.47 -5.57
C LYS A 74 6.55 1.82 -4.43
N ASN A 75 6.38 2.99 -3.82
CA ASN A 75 7.14 3.40 -2.64
C ASN A 75 6.23 3.42 -1.41
N THR A 76 6.68 2.80 -0.33
CA THR A 76 5.94 2.75 0.95
C THR A 76 6.89 3.15 2.07
N THR A 77 6.51 4.17 2.84
CA THR A 77 7.27 4.60 4.02
C THR A 77 6.36 4.57 5.23
N VAL A 78 6.80 3.89 6.28
CA VAL A 78 6.08 3.77 7.55
C VAL A 78 7.00 4.25 8.66
N ALA A 79 6.57 5.30 9.38
CA ALA A 79 7.40 5.94 10.41
C ALA A 79 7.45 5.15 11.73
N MET A 80 6.43 4.32 11.98
CA MET A 80 6.31 3.49 13.17
C MET A 80 6.30 2.01 12.75
N ASP A 81 5.21 1.30 12.97
CA ASP A 81 5.13 -0.15 12.76
C ASP A 81 4.35 -0.50 11.49
N MET A 82 4.82 -1.51 10.75
CA MET A 82 4.08 -2.20 9.70
C MET A 82 3.72 -3.60 10.18
N MET A 83 2.43 -3.95 10.15
CA MET A 83 1.95 -5.29 10.45
C MET A 83 1.26 -5.87 9.21
N THR A 84 1.57 -7.12 8.88
CA THR A 84 0.91 -7.86 7.81
C THR A 84 0.51 -9.23 8.35
N MET A 85 -0.79 -9.53 8.30
CA MET A 85 -1.34 -10.81 8.74
C MET A 85 -1.98 -11.50 7.54
N VAL A 86 -1.50 -12.70 7.24
CA VAL A 86 -2.00 -13.52 6.14
C VAL A 86 -2.43 -14.86 6.72
N THR A 87 -3.74 -15.12 6.76
CA THR A 87 -4.29 -16.40 7.23
C THR A 87 -4.05 -17.52 6.23
N GLY A 88 -4.08 -17.18 4.94
CA GLY A 88 -3.79 -18.11 3.85
C GLY A 88 -2.31 -18.18 3.52
N LYS A 89 -2.01 -18.16 2.22
CA LYS A 89 -0.63 -18.21 1.69
C LYS A 89 -0.16 -16.81 1.30
N LEU A 90 1.03 -16.43 1.77
CA LEU A 90 1.79 -15.32 1.18
C LEU A 90 2.73 -15.89 0.10
N THR A 91 2.71 -15.31 -1.10
CA THR A 91 3.68 -15.61 -2.16
C THR A 91 4.31 -14.30 -2.60
N GLU A 92 5.63 -14.22 -2.55
CA GLU A 92 6.41 -13.11 -3.10
C GLU A 92 7.28 -13.67 -4.24
N VAL A 93 7.10 -13.14 -5.44
CA VAL A 93 7.94 -13.48 -6.60
C VAL A 93 8.68 -12.21 -6.99
N ILE A 94 10.00 -12.28 -7.01
CA ILE A 94 10.88 -11.13 -7.25
C ILE A 94 11.85 -11.57 -8.33
N GLU A 95 11.72 -10.97 -9.52
CA GLU A 95 12.59 -11.26 -10.66
C GLU A 95 13.94 -10.53 -10.55
N GLY A 96 13.94 -9.37 -9.88
CA GLY A 96 15.15 -8.62 -9.55
C GLY A 96 15.68 -8.93 -8.15
N ASP A 97 16.31 -7.94 -7.54
CA ASP A 97 16.94 -8.09 -6.23
C ASP A 97 15.95 -7.89 -5.07
N LYS A 98 16.12 -8.69 -4.00
CA LYS A 98 15.49 -8.47 -2.70
C LYS A 98 16.56 -8.10 -1.68
N GLU A 99 16.55 -6.86 -1.21
CA GLU A 99 17.40 -6.41 -0.12
C GLU A 99 16.59 -6.25 1.18
N ILE A 100 17.15 -6.75 2.29
CA ILE A 100 16.54 -6.65 3.61
C ILE A 100 17.62 -6.15 4.58
N GLN A 101 17.45 -4.94 5.10
CA GLN A 101 18.31 -4.38 6.13
C GLN A 101 17.54 -4.27 7.45
N ILE A 102 18.10 -4.83 8.52
CA ILE A 102 17.49 -4.85 9.85
C ILE A 102 18.55 -4.48 10.89
N ASP A 103 18.36 -3.34 11.55
CA ASP A 103 19.35 -2.81 12.50
C ASP A 103 19.29 -3.49 13.88
N LYS A 104 18.11 -4.02 14.24
CA LYS A 104 17.85 -4.62 15.55
C LYS A 104 17.73 -6.13 15.48
N LYS A 105 16.53 -6.63 15.18
CA LYS A 105 16.18 -8.05 15.29
C LYS A 105 15.42 -8.52 14.06
N TYR A 106 15.85 -9.65 13.51
CA TYR A 106 15.16 -10.38 12.46
C TYR A 106 14.87 -11.80 12.95
N ASP A 107 13.59 -12.15 13.09
CA ASP A 107 13.15 -13.48 13.49
C ASP A 107 12.38 -14.15 12.36
N VAL A 108 12.67 -15.43 12.13
CA VAL A 108 11.89 -16.30 11.24
C VAL A 108 11.51 -17.53 12.03
N ASN A 109 10.20 -17.73 12.24
CA ASN A 109 9.66 -18.88 12.94
C ASN A 109 8.76 -19.67 11.99
N SER A 110 9.04 -20.96 11.82
CA SER A 110 8.23 -21.89 11.02
C SER A 110 8.04 -23.16 11.82
N GLN A 111 6.81 -23.69 11.84
CA GLN A 111 6.50 -24.95 12.52
C GLN A 111 6.93 -26.18 11.71
N ASN A 112 7.04 -26.04 10.38
CA ASN A 112 7.33 -27.16 9.49
C ASN A 112 8.76 -27.04 8.96
N SER A 113 8.95 -26.40 7.80
CA SER A 113 10.27 -26.24 7.19
C SER A 113 10.55 -24.78 6.82
N ILE A 114 11.84 -24.49 6.69
CA ILE A 114 12.37 -23.28 6.03
C ILE A 114 13.42 -23.79 5.04
N THR A 115 13.28 -23.44 3.77
CA THR A 115 14.18 -23.87 2.69
C THR A 115 14.88 -22.67 2.08
N TYR A 116 16.20 -22.76 1.94
CA TYR A 116 17.01 -21.80 1.19
C TYR A 116 17.73 -22.56 0.09
N SER A 117 17.56 -22.12 -1.15
CA SER A 117 18.23 -22.69 -2.32
C SER A 117 18.85 -21.55 -3.11
N SER A 118 20.08 -21.73 -3.57
CA SER A 118 20.83 -20.77 -4.38
C SER A 118 21.65 -21.55 -5.39
N GLU A 119 21.66 -21.09 -6.64
CA GLU A 119 22.56 -21.60 -7.67
C GLU A 119 24.00 -21.08 -7.46
N GLY A 120 24.12 -19.88 -6.88
CA GLY A 120 25.39 -19.25 -6.53
C GLY A 120 25.74 -19.41 -5.05
N GLU A 121 26.71 -18.60 -4.60
CA GLU A 121 27.21 -18.63 -3.23
C GLU A 121 26.18 -18.14 -2.20
N VAL A 122 26.14 -18.79 -1.03
CA VAL A 122 25.38 -18.33 0.14
C VAL A 122 26.37 -17.92 1.24
N ASN A 123 26.49 -16.60 1.45
CA ASN A 123 27.39 -16.04 2.46
C ASN A 123 26.66 -15.76 3.78
N LYS A 124 27.24 -16.24 4.90
CA LYS A 124 26.73 -15.97 6.26
C LYS A 124 27.88 -15.57 7.17
N HIS A 125 27.90 -14.30 7.58
CA HIS A 125 28.91 -13.76 8.48
C HIS A 125 28.29 -13.35 9.81
N SER A 126 28.95 -13.66 10.92
CA SER A 126 28.53 -13.24 12.26
C SER A 126 29.75 -12.81 13.07
N LYS A 127 29.64 -11.66 13.77
CA LYS A 127 30.70 -11.15 14.64
C LYS A 127 30.86 -11.96 15.93
N LYS A 128 29.77 -12.57 16.41
CA LYS A 128 29.76 -13.33 17.68
C LYS A 128 29.75 -14.84 17.47
N GLY A 129 29.03 -15.31 16.47
CA GLY A 129 28.91 -16.74 16.17
C GLY A 129 27.59 -17.10 15.51
N VAL A 130 27.52 -18.31 14.97
CA VAL A 130 26.33 -18.93 14.38
C VAL A 130 26.03 -20.20 15.16
N LYS A 131 24.78 -20.40 15.59
CA LYS A 131 24.33 -21.61 16.29
C LYS A 131 23.33 -22.34 15.42
N LEU A 132 23.61 -23.61 15.11
CA LEU A 132 22.73 -24.52 14.40
C LEU A 132 22.52 -25.72 15.32
N ASN A 133 21.34 -25.80 15.93
CA ASN A 133 21.00 -26.87 16.88
C ASN A 133 19.88 -27.71 16.29
N SER A 134 19.97 -29.03 16.47
CA SER A 134 18.96 -29.99 16.03
C SER A 134 18.92 -31.13 17.04
N ALA A 135 17.73 -31.70 17.26
CA ALA A 135 17.57 -32.92 18.07
C ALA A 135 18.17 -34.14 17.35
N GLU A 136 18.19 -34.12 16.02
CA GLU A 136 18.79 -35.14 15.16
C GLU A 136 20.11 -34.67 14.57
N LYS A 137 20.99 -35.62 14.19
CA LYS A 137 22.26 -35.29 13.54
C LYS A 137 22.03 -34.57 12.22
N SER A 138 22.68 -33.42 12.07
CA SER A 138 22.67 -32.68 10.80
C SER A 138 23.34 -33.52 9.71
N LYS A 139 22.70 -33.59 8.54
CA LYS A 139 23.29 -34.18 7.34
C LYS A 139 24.07 -33.08 6.61
N GLN A 140 25.38 -33.22 6.60
CA GLN A 140 26.27 -32.40 5.77
C GLN A 140 26.89 -33.34 4.74
N HIS A 141 26.75 -32.98 3.47
CA HIS A 141 27.37 -33.65 2.33
C HIS A 141 28.26 -32.66 1.61
#